data_AF-X0UF38-F1
#
_entry.id   AF-X0UF38-F1
#
_cell.length_a   1.000
_cell.length_b   1.000
_cell.length_c   1.000
_cell.angle_alpha   90.00
_cell.angle_beta   90.00
_cell.angle_gamma   90.00
#
_symmetry.space_group_name_H-M   'P 1'
#
loop_
_entity.id
_entity.type
_entity.pdbx_description
1 polymer ?
#
loop_
_entity_poly.entity_id
_entity_poly.type
_entity_poly.pdbx_seq_one_letter_code
_entity_poly.pdbx_strand_id
1 'polypeptide(L)' 'MSSDEIILKVRNLKKWFPVRTGILEDLISRDKKKYVKAVDGISFDIKKRQIYGLAGESGCGKTTTGRVILR' A
#
# COMPACT_ATOMS: atom_id res chain seq x y z
N MET A 1 -29.49 1.26 -15.70
CA MET A 1 -28.55 0.87 -14.61
C MET A 1 -27.38 1.82 -14.66
N SER A 2 -27.13 2.58 -13.59
CA SER A 2 -26.14 3.66 -13.59
C SER A 2 -24.70 3.12 -13.56
N SER A 3 -23.87 3.58 -14.49
CA SER A 3 -22.42 3.28 -14.54
C SER A 3 -21.62 3.99 -13.43
N ASP A 4 -22.28 4.78 -12.57
CA ASP A 4 -21.63 5.54 -11.50
C ASP A 4 -21.62 4.83 -10.14
N GLU A 5 -22.15 3.60 -10.06
CA GLU A 5 -22.08 2.80 -8.83
C GLU A 5 -20.61 2.50 -8.49
N ILE A 6 -20.10 3.02 -7.38
CA ILE A 6 -18.74 2.74 -6.89
C ILE A 6 -18.74 1.40 -6.17
N ILE A 7 -17.93 0.45 -6.65
CA ILE A 7 -17.81 -0.90 -6.09
C ILE A 7 -16.60 -1.07 -5.17
N LEU A 8 -15.59 -0.19 -5.28
CA LEU A 8 -14.44 -0.15 -4.38
C LEU A 8 -14.08 1.29 -4.05
N LYS A 9 -13.92 1.58 -2.76
CA LYS A 9 -13.38 2.86 -2.26
C LYS A 9 -12.11 2.60 -1.48
N VAL A 10 -10.98 3.06 -2.00
CA VAL A 10 -9.69 3.04 -1.30
C VAL A 10 -9.42 4.44 -0.77
N ARG A 11 -9.17 4.57 0.53
CA ARG A 11 -8.95 5.87 1.19
C ARG A 11 -7.73 5.81 2.10
N ASN A 12 -6.83 6.77 1.91
CA ASN A 12 -5.60 6.96 2.69
C ASN A 12 -4.87 5.64 2.98
N LEU A 13 -4.75 4.77 1.97
CA LEU A 13 -4.17 3.45 2.14
C LEU A 13 -2.68 3.57 2.43
N LYS A 14 -2.25 2.99 3.55
CA LYS A 14 -0.84 2.98 3.96
C LYS A 14 -0.42 1.56 4.27
N LYS A 15 0.71 1.15 3.71
CA LYS A 15 1.38 -0.09 4.10
C LYS A 15 2.88 0.16 4.24
N TRP A 16 3.32 0.15 5.47
CA TRP A 16 4.73 0.28 5.82
C TRP A 16 5.24 -1.06 6.36
N PHE A 17 6.42 -1.45 5.90
CA PHE A 17 7.09 -2.69 6.34
C PHE A 17 8.25 -2.32 7.26
N PRO A 18 8.40 -2.96 8.42
CA PRO A 18 9.57 -2.74 9.27
C PRO A 18 10.82 -3.22 8.55
N VAL A 19 11.88 -2.41 8.58
CA VAL A 19 13.21 -2.84 8.19
C VAL A 19 13.71 -3.76 9.30
N ARG A 20 14.08 -4.99 8.96
CA ARG A 20 14.71 -5.91 9.90
C ARG A 20 16.18 -5.52 10.03
N THR A 21 16.52 -4.89 11.14
CA THR A 21 17.91 -4.74 11.61
C THR A 21 18.27 -5.94 12.48
N GLY A 22 19.57 -6.25 12.64
CA GLY A 22 19.99 -7.40 13.45
C GLY A 22 19.58 -7.25 14.92
N ILE A 23 19.47 -8.36 15.65
CA ILE A 23 19.05 -8.36 17.08
C ILE A 23 19.96 -7.46 17.93
N LEU A 24 21.25 -7.44 17.61
CA LEU A 24 22.26 -6.61 18.28
C LEU A 24 22.06 -5.12 17.97
N GLU A 25 21.74 -4.78 16.72
CA GLU A 25 21.47 -3.40 16.30
C GLU A 25 20.17 -2.87 16.89
N ASP A 26 19.13 -3.70 16.99
CA ASP A 26 17.84 -3.35 17.62
C ASP A 26 17.96 -3.10 19.13
N LEU A 27 18.90 -3.77 19.81
CA LEU A 27 19.11 -3.62 21.26
C LEU A 27 19.98 -2.40 21.60
N ILE A 28 21.00 -2.14 20.78
CA ILE A 28 21.95 -1.03 20.97
C ILE A 28 21.36 0.29 20.46
N SER A 29 20.65 0.23 19.33
CA SER A 29 20.01 1.40 18.76
C SER A 29 18.69 1.65 19.49
N ARG A 30 18.68 2.60 20.43
CA ARG A 30 17.44 3.22 20.96
C ARG A 30 16.63 3.97 19.88
N ASP A 31 16.95 3.76 18.61
CA ASP A 31 16.50 4.53 17.48
C ASP A 31 15.18 3.98 16.93
N LYS A 32 14.34 4.89 16.42
CA LYS A 32 13.02 4.58 15.89
C LYS A 32 13.11 3.41 14.90
N LYS A 33 12.28 2.38 15.10
CA LYS A 33 12.06 1.30 14.12
C LYS A 33 12.00 1.89 12.72
N LYS A 34 12.95 1.52 11.86
CA LYS A 34 12.98 1.98 10.48
C LYS A 34 11.87 1.28 9.72
N TYR A 35 11.17 2.02 8.88
CA TYR A 35 10.10 1.50 8.04
C TYR A 35 10.35 1.84 6.58
N VAL A 36 10.11 0.87 5.70
CA VAL A 36 9.96 1.11 4.26
C VAL A 36 8.50 1.39 3.99
N LYS A 37 8.22 2.57 3.45
CA LYS A 37 6.88 2.99 3.04
C LYS A 37 6.57 2.42 1.66
N ALA A 38 6.02 1.20 1.61
CA ALA A 38 5.67 0.59 0.33
C ALA A 38 4.43 1.25 -0.32
N VAL A 39 3.52 1.77 0.49
CA VAL A 39 2.39 2.61 0.06
C VAL A 39 2.15 3.65 1.16
N ASP A 40 1.96 4.93 0.80
CA ASP A 40 1.72 6.00 1.77
C ASP A 40 0.66 7.00 1.29
N GLY A 41 -0.61 6.73 1.62
CA GLY A 41 -1.69 7.71 1.48
C GLY A 41 -2.42 7.68 0.14
N ILE A 42 -2.45 6.54 -0.55
CA ILE A 42 -3.15 6.46 -1.84
C ILE A 42 -4.68 6.38 -1.64
N SER A 43 -5.43 7.06 -2.50
CA SER A 43 -6.90 7.07 -2.48
C SER A 43 -7.43 7.04 -3.91
N PHE A 44 -8.38 6.15 -4.18
CA PHE A 44 -9.04 6.04 -5.48
C PHE A 44 -10.36 5.27 -5.36
N ASP A 45 -11.19 5.35 -6.40
CA ASP A 45 -12.45 4.62 -6.52
C ASP A 45 -12.43 3.74 -7.78
N ILE A 46 -13.08 2.57 -7.68
CA ILE A 46 -13.40 1.74 -8.84
C ILE A 46 -14.92 1.67 -8.97
N LYS A 47 -15.42 2.08 -10.14
CA LYS A 47 -16.83 2.01 -10.51
C LYS A 47 -17.19 0.62 -11.04
N LYS A 48 -18.47 0.31 -11.00
CA LYS A 48 -19.03 -0.91 -11.60
C LYS A 48 -18.69 -0.94 -13.08
N ARG A 49 -18.21 -2.09 -13.56
CA ARG A 49 -17.78 -2.31 -14.96
C ARG A 49 -16.55 -1.48 -15.39
N GLN A 50 -15.83 -0.87 -14.45
CA GLN A 50 -14.56 -0.21 -14.73
C GLN A 50 -13.40 -1.20 -14.62
N ILE A 51 -12.49 -1.16 -15.58
CA ILE A 51 -11.17 -1.81 -15.47
C ILE A 51 -10.20 -0.75 -14.95
N TYR A 52 -9.57 -1.02 -13.81
CA TYR A 52 -8.56 -0.14 -13.22
C TYR A 52 -7.17 -0.76 -13.38
N GLY A 53 -6.29 -0.12 -14.16
CA GLY A 53 -4.90 -0.53 -14.35
C GLY A 53 -3.96 0.23 -13.42
N LEU A 54 -3.16 -0.49 -12.62
CA LEU A 54 -2.11 0.09 -11.78
C LEU A 54 -0.73 -0.24 -12.37
N ALA A 55 -0.06 0.76 -12.94
CA ALA A 55 1.24 0.62 -13.61
C ALA A 55 2.33 1.47 -12.94
N GLY A 56 3.60 1.18 -13.26
CA GLY A 56 4.78 1.85 -12.70
C GLY A 56 6.01 0.94 -12.63
N GLU A 57 7.16 1.49 -12.24
CA GLU A 57 8.46 0.79 -12.18
C GLU A 57 8.51 -0.33 -11.12
N SER A 58 9.52 -1.19 -11.20
CA SER A 58 9.76 -2.21 -10.16
C SER A 58 9.92 -1.55 -8.78
N GLY A 59 9.29 -2.09 -7.75
CA GLY A 59 9.37 -1.56 -6.39
C GLY A 59 8.41 -0.39 -6.04
N CYS A 60 7.66 0.17 -6.99
CA CYS A 60 6.78 1.32 -6.70
C CYS A 60 5.50 1.04 -5.88
N GLY A 61 5.28 -0.21 -5.44
CA GLY A 61 4.15 -0.56 -4.56
C GLY A 61 2.89 -1.12 -5.23
N LYS A 62 2.92 -1.48 -6.52
CA LYS A 62 1.77 -2.08 -7.25
C LYS A 62 1.25 -3.35 -6.58
N THR A 63 2.12 -4.34 -6.42
CA THR A 63 1.78 -5.63 -5.79
C THR A 63 1.35 -5.45 -4.34
N THR A 64 1.98 -4.52 -3.61
CA THR A 64 1.59 -4.18 -2.25
C THR A 64 0.17 -3.62 -2.21
N THR A 65 -0.14 -2.66 -3.08
CA THR A 65 -1.47 -2.05 -3.18
C THR A 65 -2.54 -3.11 -3.45
N GLY A 66 -2.38 -3.93 -4.50
CA GLY A 66 -3.33 -4.99 -4.82
C GLY A 66 -3.50 -6.01 -3.68
N ARG A 67 -2.39 -6.45 -3.07
CA ARG A 67 -2.42 -7.42 -1.95
C ARG A 67 -3.12 -6.88 -0.71
N VAL A 68 -2.99 -5.58 -0.42
CA VAL A 68 -3.65 -4.95 0.73
C VAL A 68 -5.14 -4.75 0.46
N ILE A 69 -5.54 -4.45 -0.78
CA ILE A 69 -6.96 -4.31 -1.16
C ILE A 69 -7.71 -5.65 -1.12
N LEU A 70 -7.04 -6.76 -1.42
CA LEU A 70 -7.62 -8.10 -1.45
C LEU A 70 -7.73 -8.79 -0.08
N ARG A 71 -7.12 -8.22 0.97
CA ARG A 71 -7.18 -8.72 2.34
C ARG A 71 -8.21 -7.93 3.14
#